data_AF-A0A957DI84-F1
#
_entry.id   AF-A0A957DI84-F1
#
_cell.length_a   1.000
_cell.length_b   1.000
_cell.length_c   1.000
_cell.angle_alpha   90.00
_cell.angle_beta   90.00
_cell.angle_gamma   90.00
#
_symmetry.space_group_name_H-M   'P 1'
#
loop_
_entity.id
_entity.type
_entity.pdbx_description
1 polymer ?
#
loop_
_entity_poly.entity_id
_entity_poly.type
_entity_poly.pdbx_seq_one_letter_code
_entity_poly.pdbx_strand_id
1 'polypeptide(L)' 'STALVAGMQMHVFGHEREVRAWREADFANFCRLAVHEGALFNSVASEPALGSPSRGGSFQTHADPTPDGANWIVNGH' A
#
# COMPACT_ATOMS: atom_id res chain seq x y z
N SER A 1 -9.03 19.71 -2.50
CA SER A 1 -8.00 18.71 -2.16
C SER A 1 -8.53 17.53 -1.34
N THR A 2 -9.44 17.72 -0.37
CA THR A 2 -10.00 16.64 0.47
C THR A 2 -10.73 15.54 -0.31
N ALA A 3 -11.50 15.90 -1.34
CA ALA A 3 -12.22 14.92 -2.15
C ALA A 3 -11.29 13.93 -2.87
N LEU A 4 -10.12 14.40 -3.32
CA LEU A 4 -9.12 13.53 -3.96
C LEU A 4 -8.53 12.54 -2.95
N VAL A 5 -8.20 13.00 -1.73
CA VAL A 5 -7.68 12.14 -0.66
C VAL A 5 -8.68 11.04 -0.30
N ALA A 6 -9.96 11.38 -0.16
CA ALA A 6 -11.02 10.39 0.06
C ALA A 6 -11.14 9.41 -1.13
N GLY A 7 -11.00 9.91 -2.36
CA GLY A 7 -11.00 9.09 -3.57
C GLY A 7 -9.84 8.09 -3.63
N MET A 8 -8.62 8.48 -3.24
CA MET A 8 -7.45 7.61 -3.23
C MET A 8 -7.64 6.42 -2.28
N GLN A 9 -8.23 6.65 -1.11
CA GLN A 9 -8.57 5.56 -0.21
C GLN A 9 -9.54 4.59 -0.87
N MET A 10 -10.66 5.08 -1.42
CA MET A 10 -11.64 4.22 -2.10
C MET A 10 -11.01 3.43 -3.25
N HIS A 11 -10.06 4.02 -3.98
CA HIS A 11 -9.34 3.34 -5.04
C HIS A 11 -8.55 2.12 -4.54
N VAL A 12 -7.85 2.22 -3.41
CA VAL A 12 -7.11 1.09 -2.83
C VAL A 12 -8.05 -0.06 -2.46
N PHE A 13 -9.15 0.23 -1.77
CA PHE A 13 -10.14 -0.80 -1.39
C PHE A 13 -10.81 -1.43 -2.60
N GLY A 14 -11.20 -0.62 -3.59
CA GLY A 14 -11.83 -1.09 -4.83
C GLY A 14 -10.90 -1.99 -5.63
N HIS A 15 -9.64 -1.55 -5.81
CA HIS A 15 -8.63 -2.32 -6.53
C HIS A 15 -8.41 -3.71 -5.90
N GLU A 16 -8.19 -3.78 -4.58
CA GLU A 16 -7.97 -5.07 -3.91
C GLU A 16 -9.22 -5.95 -3.92
N ARG A 17 -10.42 -5.38 -3.88
CA ARG A 17 -11.66 -6.15 -4.01
C ARG A 17 -11.80 -6.82 -5.39
N GLU A 18 -11.34 -6.14 -6.44
CA GLU A 18 -11.39 -6.61 -7.81
C GLU A 18 -10.27 -7.61 -8.12
N VAL A 19 -9.02 -7.25 -7.81
CA VAL A 19 -7.83 -8.06 -8.13
C VAL A 19 -7.67 -9.23 -7.18
N ARG A 20 -8.04 -9.06 -5.90
CA ARG A 20 -7.90 -10.07 -4.83
C ARG A 20 -6.48 -10.62 -4.73
N ALA A 21 -5.49 -9.72 -4.76
CA ALA A 21 -4.09 -10.11 -4.67
C ALA A 21 -3.72 -10.60 -3.27
N TRP A 22 -4.40 -10.09 -2.24
CA TRP A 22 -4.12 -10.42 -0.84
C TRP A 22 -4.89 -11.67 -0.39
N ARG A 23 -4.39 -12.30 0.69
CA ARG A 23 -5.17 -13.34 1.37
C ARG A 23 -6.44 -12.71 1.93
N GLU A 24 -7.54 -13.46 1.90
CA GLU A 24 -8.85 -12.96 2.32
C GLU A 24 -8.85 -12.43 3.77
N ALA A 25 -8.13 -13.10 4.68
CA ALA A 25 -8.00 -12.67 6.07
C ALA A 25 -7.32 -11.29 6.21
N ASP A 26 -6.33 -10.99 5.37
CA ASP A 26 -5.62 -9.70 5.40
C ASP A 26 -6.53 -8.58 4.89
N PHE A 27 -7.24 -8.83 3.77
CA PHE A 27 -8.21 -7.87 3.23
C PHE A 27 -9.39 -7.64 4.20
N ALA A 28 -9.87 -8.69 4.88
CA ALA A 28 -10.92 -8.56 5.89
C ALA A 28 -10.46 -7.68 7.07
N ASN A 29 -9.23 -7.89 7.57
CA ASN A 29 -8.68 -7.04 8.63
C ASN A 29 -8.50 -5.59 8.16
N PHE A 30 -8.01 -5.38 6.94
CA PHE A 30 -7.88 -4.06 6.32
C PHE A 30 -9.21 -3.30 6.26
N CYS A 31 -10.29 -3.95 5.81
CA CYS A 31 -11.65 -3.40 5.83
C CYS A 31 -12.14 -3.10 7.26
N ARG A 32 -11.90 -4.01 8.21
CA ARG A 32 -12.30 -3.84 9.61
C ARG A 32 -11.65 -2.60 10.22
N LEU A 33 -10.35 -2.38 10.00
CA LEU A 33 -9.63 -1.21 10.48
C LEU A 33 -10.23 0.10 9.95
N ALA A 34 -10.57 0.16 8.66
CA ALA A 34 -11.18 1.35 8.07
C ALA A 34 -12.59 1.63 8.64
N VAL A 35 -13.43 0.61 8.76
CA VAL A 35 -14.83 0.76 9.18
C VAL A 35 -14.96 1.04 10.67
N HIS A 36 -14.21 0.33 11.51
CA HIS A 36 -14.40 0.37 12.96
C HIS A 36 -13.44 1.29 13.69
N GLU A 37 -12.26 1.57 13.10
CA GLU A 37 -11.22 2.37 13.75
C GLU A 37 -10.94 3.68 13.01
N GLY A 38 -11.59 3.90 11.86
CA GLY A 38 -11.37 5.10 11.04
C GLY A 38 -9.96 5.16 10.43
N ALA A 39 -9.29 4.01 10.30
CA ALA A 39 -7.97 3.93 9.72
C ALA A 39 -7.97 4.42 8.27
N LEU A 40 -6.97 5.24 7.91
CA LEU A 40 -6.81 5.79 6.57
C LEU A 40 -5.69 5.08 5.82
N PHE A 41 -5.92 4.81 4.55
CA PHE A 41 -4.98 4.07 3.71
C PHE A 41 -4.77 4.73 2.36
N ASN A 42 -3.54 4.61 1.85
CA ASN A 42 -3.16 5.09 0.54
C ASN A 42 -2.01 4.24 -0.03
N SER A 43 -1.77 4.34 -1.34
CA SER A 43 -0.61 3.78 -2.01
C SER A 43 0.47 4.84 -2.19
N VAL A 44 1.68 4.57 -1.70
CA VAL A 44 2.84 5.48 -1.75
C VAL A 44 3.95 4.79 -2.53
N ALA A 45 3.87 4.85 -3.85
CA ALA A 45 4.82 4.17 -4.74
C ALA A 45 5.71 5.13 -5.56
N SER A 46 5.32 6.40 -5.71
CA SER A 46 6.11 7.37 -6.48
C SER A 46 7.38 7.76 -5.73
N GLU A 47 8.53 7.67 -6.40
CA GLU A 47 9.84 8.09 -5.89
C GLU A 47 10.44 9.21 -6.74
N PRO A 48 11.29 10.11 -6.22
CA PRO A 48 11.84 11.24 -6.98
C PRO A 48 12.58 10.84 -8.27
N ALA A 49 13.39 9.78 -8.20
CA ALA A 49 14.16 9.28 -9.34
C ALA A 49 13.28 8.53 -10.38
N LEU A 50 12.14 7.98 -9.94
CA LEU A 50 11.23 7.19 -10.78
C LEU A 50 10.11 8.05 -11.40
N GLY A 51 9.68 9.08 -10.68
CA GLY A 51 8.38 9.74 -10.82
C GLY A 51 7.24 8.72 -10.87
N SER A 52 6.38 8.76 -11.89
CA SER A 52 5.23 7.83 -11.96
C SER A 52 5.66 6.36 -12.02
N PRO A 53 5.23 5.50 -11.07
CA PRO A 53 5.56 4.07 -11.05
C PRO A 53 5.13 3.30 -12.29
N SER A 54 4.08 3.77 -12.97
CA SER A 54 3.59 3.20 -14.24
C SER A 54 4.61 3.21 -15.38
N ARG A 55 5.75 3.90 -15.22
CA ARG A 55 6.85 3.92 -16.20
C ARG A 55 7.82 2.75 -16.06
N GLY A 56 7.61 1.86 -15.09
CA GLY A 56 8.33 0.58 -15.00
C GLY A 56 9.82 0.69 -14.64
N GLY A 57 10.24 1.80 -14.02
CA GLY A 57 11.59 1.90 -13.47
C GLY A 57 11.76 0.99 -12.24
N SER A 58 13.02 0.68 -11.90
CA SER A 58 13.33 0.00 -10.65
C SER A 58 13.21 0.97 -9.46
N PHE A 59 12.45 0.58 -8.45
CA PHE A 59 12.37 1.31 -7.18
C PHE A 59 13.73 1.31 -6.47
N GLN A 60 14.02 2.41 -5.78
CA GLN A 60 15.14 2.51 -4.85
C GLN A 60 14.75 2.01 -3.45
N THR A 61 13.46 2.12 -3.09
CA THR A 61 12.93 1.50 -1.89
C THR A 61 13.06 -0.02 -1.99
N HIS A 62 13.63 -0.63 -0.96
CA HIS A 62 13.84 -2.06 -0.86
C HIS A 62 13.44 -2.57 0.52
N ALA A 63 13.22 -3.88 0.61
CA ALA A 63 12.91 -4.56 1.85
C ALA A 63 13.90 -5.70 2.06
N ASP A 64 14.59 -5.67 3.20
CA ASP A 64 15.54 -6.71 3.61
C ASP A 64 14.92 -7.54 4.74
N PRO A 65 15.11 -8.87 4.77
CA PRO A 65 14.67 -9.68 5.89
C PRO A 65 15.43 -9.31 7.16
N THR A 66 14.77 -9.35 8.31
CA THR A 66 15.45 -9.27 9.61
C THR A 66 16.41 -10.45 9.80
N PRO A 67 17.44 -10.36 10.68
CA PRO A 67 18.39 -11.46 10.88
C PRO A 67 17.77 -12.81 11.28
N ASP A 68 16.60 -12.79 11.91
CA ASP A 68 15.81 -13.97 12.30
C ASP A 68 14.86 -14.47 11.21
N GLY A 69 14.73 -13.76 10.08
CA GLY A 69 13.86 -14.07 8.95
C GLY A 69 12.36 -13.92 9.23
N ALA A 70 11.96 -13.37 10.38
CA ALA A 70 10.56 -13.28 10.77
C ALA A 70 9.85 -12.03 10.23
N ASN A 71 10.60 -10.97 9.91
CA ASN A 71 10.07 -9.67 9.51
C ASN A 71 10.89 -9.07 8.36
N TRP A 72 10.42 -7.93 7.87
CA TRP A 72 11.09 -7.12 6.85
C TRP A 72 11.45 -5.75 7.41
N ILE A 73 12.65 -5.28 7.07
CA ILE A 73 13.10 -3.91 7.27
C ILE A 73 12.94 -3.20 5.92
N VAL A 74 12.07 -2.20 5.86
CA VAL A 74 11.83 -1.41 4.64
C VAL A 74 12.67 -0.14 4.69
N ASN A 75 13.49 0.08 3.67
CA ASN A 75 14.39 1.24 3.55
C ASN A 75 14.12 1.98 2.24
N GLY A 76 13.85 3.28 2.32
CA GLY A 76 13.53 4.14 1.19
C GLY A 76 13.27 5.59 1.63
N HIS A 77 13.17 6.51 0.67
CA HIS A 77 12.96 7.94 0.90
C HIS A 77 11.98 8.55 -0.11
#